data_AF-A0A101SHB0-F1
#
_entry.id   AF-A0A101SHB0-F1
#
_cell.length_a   1.000
_cell.length_b   1.000
_cell.length_c   1.000
_cell.angle_alpha   90.00
_cell.angle_beta   90.00
_cell.angle_gamma   90.00
#
_symmetry.space_group_name_H-M   'P 1'
#
loop_
_entity.id
_entity.type
_entity.pdbx_description
1 polymer ?
#
loop_
_entity_poly.entity_id
_entity_poly.type
_entity_poly.pdbx_seq_one_letter_code
_entity_poly.pdbx_strand_id
1 'polypeptide(L)'
;MEKRVMTVSKRRRGLTVASALLGGVLVLSACSGGDDSSSSGGGGDTSQAKADEAAAKKSSQAEIKITPKDGTDNASINNSAAVTVSKGTLTDVTMTTTDGTKVAGELSADKTSWKPDTQLERSTTYKVAAEAKDTDGLVAHENASFTTVSPANSFIGNFTPEDGSTVGVGMPVSINFDKAISNKAAVQKGITVSSSSGQEVVGHWFNANRIDFRPEDYWKENSTVTLKLALDGVEGASGVYGVQQKTVTFKIGRNQVSYVDAKTKQMKITHNGTTIKTIPISAGSPENKTYEGVMVMSEKFKETRMNGATVGFTDDDGKGEYDIKDVPHAIRLTNSGTFVHGNYWGAKSVFGNVNTSHGCVGLSDTKGANDTGTAGYWFYTNSIVGDVVVVSNTGDKTVAPDNGLNGWNLNWADWKAGSAV
;
A
#
# COMPACT_ATOMS: atom_id res chain seq x y z
N MET A 1 18.20 -59.65 6.13
CA MET A 1 18.25 -60.10 7.53
C MET A 1 17.10 -59.46 8.27
N GLU A 2 16.20 -60.31 8.77
CA GLU A 2 15.03 -60.03 9.61
C GLU A 2 15.43 -59.27 10.89
N LYS A 3 14.60 -58.42 11.53
CA LYS A 3 13.29 -58.65 12.17
C LYS A 3 12.51 -57.30 12.19
N ARG A 4 11.23 -57.19 11.76
CA ARG A 4 9.95 -57.56 12.43
C ARG A 4 9.85 -57.04 13.87
N VAL A 5 8.76 -56.47 14.42
CA VAL A 5 7.32 -56.28 14.12
C VAL A 5 6.77 -55.51 15.37
N MET A 6 5.86 -54.53 15.35
CA MET A 6 4.38 -54.65 15.31
C MET A 6 3.75 -53.24 15.13
N THR A 7 2.92 -52.94 14.13
CA THR A 7 1.42 -53.06 14.05
C THR A 7 0.65 -52.13 15.02
N VAL A 8 0.05 -51.00 14.57
CA VAL A 8 -1.31 -50.81 13.97
C VAL A 8 -2.42 -50.86 15.04
N SER A 9 -3.33 -49.90 15.23
CA SER A 9 -4.37 -49.47 14.29
C SER A 9 -5.25 -48.34 14.84
N LYS A 10 -5.81 -47.58 13.88
CA LYS A 10 -6.98 -46.69 13.91
C LYS A 10 -8.20 -47.22 14.68
N ARG A 11 -9.00 -46.30 15.26
CA ARG A 11 -10.45 -46.23 14.95
C ARG A 11 -11.12 -44.89 15.33
N ARG A 12 -11.94 -44.41 14.38
CA ARG A 12 -12.97 -43.36 14.50
C ARG A 12 -14.14 -43.80 15.40
N ARG A 13 -14.80 -42.83 16.04
CA ARG A 13 -16.25 -42.64 16.35
C ARG A 13 -16.31 -41.31 17.13
N GLY A 14 -17.11 -40.28 16.84
CA GLY A 14 -18.51 -40.25 16.42
C GLY A 14 -19.40 -39.92 17.64
N LEU A 15 -20.28 -38.92 17.48
CA LEU A 15 -21.40 -38.42 18.34
C LEU A 15 -21.15 -37.10 19.11
N THR A 16 -21.79 -35.98 18.74
CA THR A 16 -23.17 -35.43 18.98
C THR A 16 -23.39 -34.72 20.32
N VAL A 17 -23.64 -33.40 20.21
CA VAL A 17 -24.62 -32.52 20.88
C VAL A 17 -24.96 -32.74 22.37
N ALA A 18 -24.79 -31.68 23.17
CA ALA A 18 -25.71 -31.34 24.25
C ALA A 18 -25.77 -29.80 24.44
N SER A 19 -26.92 -29.23 24.11
CA SER A 19 -27.31 -27.86 24.44
C SER A 19 -27.56 -27.74 25.95
N ALA A 20 -27.04 -26.70 26.59
CA ALA A 20 -27.39 -26.34 27.97
C ALA A 20 -28.04 -24.95 27.98
N LEU A 21 -29.38 -24.95 27.99
CA LEU A 21 -30.21 -23.83 28.41
C LEU A 21 -30.13 -23.75 29.94
N LEU A 22 -29.72 -22.60 30.49
CA LEU A 22 -29.91 -22.26 31.89
C LEU A 22 -30.73 -20.98 31.97
N GLY A 23 -31.93 -21.14 32.53
CA GLY A 23 -32.91 -20.08 32.74
C GLY A 23 -32.57 -19.19 33.95
N GLY A 24 -33.15 -17.99 33.92
CA GLY A 24 -33.24 -17.08 35.03
C GLY A 24 -34.56 -16.31 34.93
N VAL A 25 -35.63 -16.92 35.42
CA VAL A 25 -36.94 -16.29 35.62
C VAL A 25 -36.90 -15.53 36.94
N LEU A 26 -37.11 -14.21 36.93
CA LEU A 26 -37.48 -13.44 38.11
C LEU A 26 -38.97 -13.09 37.99
N VAL A 27 -39.76 -13.73 38.84
CA VAL A 27 -41.19 -13.50 39.04
C VAL A 27 -41.35 -12.32 40.00
N LEU A 28 -42.10 -11.30 39.61
CA LEU A 28 -42.78 -10.40 40.55
C LEU A 28 -44.28 -10.57 40.38
N SER A 29 -44.89 -11.02 41.46
CA SER A 29 -46.28 -11.42 41.61
C SER A 29 -47.27 -10.24 41.61
N ALA A 30 -48.41 -10.50 40.96
CA ALA A 30 -49.79 -10.32 41.44
C ALA A 30 -50.43 -8.92 41.52
N CYS A 31 -51.58 -8.76 40.85
CA CYS A 31 -52.90 -8.96 41.48
C CYS A 31 -54.07 -8.99 40.46
N SER A 32 -55.05 -9.87 40.73
CA SER A 32 -56.43 -9.98 40.18
C SER A 32 -56.55 -10.54 38.74
N GLY A 33 -57.14 -11.70 38.41
CA GLY A 33 -58.28 -12.44 38.99
C GLY A 33 -59.58 -11.68 38.68
N GLY A 34 -60.57 -12.14 37.90
CA GLY A 34 -60.84 -13.35 37.13
C GLY A 34 -62.25 -13.18 36.50
N ASP A 35 -62.65 -14.15 35.69
CA ASP A 35 -63.98 -14.44 35.13
C ASP A 35 -64.43 -13.79 33.81
N ASP A 36 -64.43 -14.66 32.79
CA ASP A 36 -65.29 -14.63 31.62
C ASP A 36 -66.77 -14.69 32.04
N SER A 37 -67.54 -13.70 31.61
CA SER A 37 -68.94 -13.91 31.25
C SER A 37 -69.36 -12.92 30.17
N SER A 38 -69.91 -13.49 29.10
CA SER A 38 -70.44 -12.81 27.93
C SER A 38 -71.56 -11.81 28.29
N SER A 39 -71.44 -10.55 27.87
CA SER A 39 -72.59 -9.77 27.43
C SER A 39 -72.19 -8.72 26.40
N SER A 40 -73.04 -8.60 25.39
CA SER A 40 -73.01 -7.66 24.29
C SER A 40 -73.15 -6.21 24.74
N GLY A 41 -72.43 -5.30 24.07
CA GLY A 41 -72.92 -3.95 23.82
C GLY A 41 -71.95 -2.83 24.15
N GLY A 42 -71.75 -1.94 23.17
CA GLY A 42 -71.33 -0.56 23.42
C GLY A 42 -69.92 -0.24 22.93
N GLY A 43 -69.85 0.48 21.81
CA GLY A 43 -68.61 0.93 21.20
C GLY A 43 -67.75 1.78 22.14
N GLY A 44 -66.45 1.52 22.07
CA GLY A 44 -65.42 2.39 22.58
C GLY A 44 -64.21 2.21 21.67
N ASP A 45 -63.91 3.23 20.88
CA ASP A 45 -62.59 3.40 20.26
C ASP A 45 -61.53 3.04 21.30
N THR A 46 -60.68 2.08 20.96
CA THR A 46 -59.63 1.62 21.85
C THR A 46 -58.77 2.82 22.26
N SER A 47 -58.65 3.05 23.57
CA SER A 47 -57.83 4.11 24.18
C SER A 47 -56.38 4.09 23.69
N GLN A 48 -55.89 2.92 23.27
CA GLN A 48 -54.60 2.71 22.60
C GLN A 48 -54.51 3.48 21.27
N ALA A 49 -55.52 3.37 20.39
CA ALA A 49 -55.47 3.99 19.06
C ALA A 49 -55.51 5.53 19.14
N LYS A 50 -56.26 6.10 20.10
CA LYS A 50 -56.27 7.55 20.35
C LYS A 50 -54.99 8.06 21.01
N ALA A 51 -54.34 7.24 21.85
CA ALA A 51 -53.03 7.55 22.43
C ALA A 51 -51.93 7.50 21.36
N ASP A 52 -51.96 6.52 20.47
CA ASP A 52 -51.02 6.39 19.36
C ASP A 52 -51.20 7.52 18.33
N GLU A 53 -52.44 7.94 18.04
CA GLU A 53 -52.73 9.08 17.13
C GLU A 53 -52.31 10.44 17.75
N ALA A 54 -52.47 10.60 19.06
CA ALA A 54 -52.02 11.80 19.77
C ALA A 54 -50.48 11.87 19.91
N ALA A 55 -49.82 10.72 20.04
CA ALA A 55 -48.36 10.61 20.04
C ALA A 55 -47.77 10.92 18.66
N ALA A 56 -48.40 10.44 17.58
CA ALA A 56 -47.97 10.75 16.20
C ALA A 56 -48.08 12.24 15.86
N LYS A 57 -49.12 12.95 16.34
CA LYS A 57 -49.31 14.41 16.14
C LYS A 57 -48.31 15.31 16.89
N LYS A 58 -47.51 14.77 17.81
CA LYS A 58 -46.48 15.50 18.59
C LYS A 58 -45.05 15.00 18.36
N SER A 59 -44.85 14.13 17.37
CA SER A 59 -43.52 13.68 16.98
C SER A 59 -42.79 14.77 16.17
N SER A 60 -41.49 14.94 16.43
CA SER A 60 -40.66 15.91 15.70
C SER A 60 -40.60 15.54 14.22
N GLN A 61 -40.61 16.55 13.34
CA GLN A 61 -40.40 16.34 11.91
C GLN A 61 -38.93 16.29 11.51
N ALA A 62 -37.99 16.52 12.46
CA ALA A 62 -36.58 16.47 12.18
C ALA A 62 -36.14 15.03 11.82
N GLU A 63 -35.51 14.87 10.67
CA GLU A 63 -35.04 13.58 10.18
C GLU A 63 -33.52 13.53 10.31
N ILE A 64 -33.01 12.82 11.31
CA ILE A 64 -31.58 12.65 11.52
C ILE A 64 -31.11 11.42 10.75
N LYS A 65 -29.97 11.55 10.05
CA LYS A 65 -29.29 10.47 9.36
C LYS A 65 -27.86 10.37 9.86
N ILE A 66 -27.53 9.21 10.42
CA ILE A 66 -26.18 8.85 10.85
C ILE A 66 -25.54 7.94 9.80
N THR A 67 -24.30 8.26 9.43
CA THR A 67 -23.44 7.43 8.59
C THR A 67 -22.14 7.16 9.36
N PRO A 68 -21.60 5.94 9.36
CA PRO A 68 -22.21 4.70 8.87
C PRO A 68 -23.53 4.35 9.57
N LYS A 69 -24.33 3.49 8.94
CA LYS A 69 -25.60 3.02 9.53
C LYS A 69 -25.33 2.17 10.76
N ASP A 70 -26.33 2.05 11.64
CA ASP A 70 -26.26 1.15 12.79
C ASP A 70 -25.93 -0.28 12.37
N GLY A 71 -25.02 -0.92 13.12
CA GLY A 71 -24.50 -2.26 12.85
C GLY A 71 -23.52 -2.35 11.68
N THR A 72 -23.06 -1.23 11.10
CA THR A 72 -22.08 -1.29 10.00
C THR A 72 -20.74 -1.82 10.52
N ASP A 73 -20.23 -2.87 9.87
CA ASP A 73 -18.86 -3.34 10.03
C ASP A 73 -17.97 -2.82 8.91
N ASN A 74 -16.66 -2.74 9.17
CA ASN A 74 -15.64 -2.31 8.21
C ASN A 74 -15.88 -0.88 7.68
N ALA A 75 -16.33 0.02 8.55
CA ALA A 75 -16.44 1.44 8.23
C ALA A 75 -15.06 2.07 7.94
N SER A 76 -15.03 3.04 7.01
CA SER A 76 -13.81 3.79 6.72
C SER A 76 -13.37 4.62 7.92
N ILE A 77 -12.05 4.83 8.02
CA ILE A 77 -11.46 5.58 9.13
C ILE A 77 -11.28 7.07 8.84
N ASN A 78 -11.48 7.53 7.60
CA ASN A 78 -11.20 8.92 7.24
C ASN A 78 -12.46 9.77 7.04
N ASN A 79 -13.48 9.27 6.32
CA ASN A 79 -14.60 10.11 5.88
C ASN A 79 -15.99 9.47 6.05
N SER A 80 -16.09 8.31 6.71
CA SER A 80 -17.36 7.59 6.75
C SER A 80 -18.32 8.08 7.85
N ALA A 81 -17.79 8.65 8.93
CA ALA A 81 -18.57 9.11 10.08
C ALA A 81 -19.12 10.52 9.87
N ALA A 82 -20.44 10.65 9.79
CA ALA A 82 -21.13 11.92 9.69
C ALA A 82 -22.57 11.81 10.22
N VAL A 83 -23.06 12.89 10.82
CA VAL A 83 -24.48 13.05 11.18
C VAL A 83 -25.04 14.21 10.38
N THR A 84 -26.21 14.03 9.79
CA THR A 84 -26.93 15.08 9.07
C THR A 84 -28.37 15.13 9.54
N VAL A 85 -29.01 16.29 9.48
CA VAL A 85 -30.45 16.43 9.76
C VAL A 85 -31.14 17.15 8.61
N SER A 86 -32.35 16.70 8.28
CA SER A 86 -33.29 17.46 7.44
C SER A 86 -34.50 17.90 8.26
N LYS A 87 -35.15 19.00 7.86
CA LYS A 87 -36.31 19.59 8.56
C LYS A 87 -36.06 19.97 10.03
N GLY A 88 -34.82 20.34 10.36
CA GLY A 88 -34.44 20.75 11.70
C GLY A 88 -32.98 21.18 11.79
N THR A 89 -32.51 21.38 13.02
CA THR A 89 -31.11 21.68 13.35
C THR A 89 -30.60 20.75 14.44
N LEU A 90 -29.38 20.25 14.30
CA LEU A 90 -28.70 19.46 15.32
C LEU A 90 -28.44 20.33 16.55
N THR A 91 -28.75 19.78 17.72
CA THR A 91 -28.55 20.44 19.01
C THR A 91 -27.43 19.80 19.82
N ASP A 92 -27.27 18.49 19.71
CA ASP A 92 -26.16 17.76 20.34
C ASP A 92 -25.78 16.56 19.46
N VAL A 93 -24.48 16.30 19.36
CA VAL A 93 -23.95 15.09 18.72
C VAL A 93 -22.79 14.60 19.55
N THR A 94 -22.89 13.37 20.04
CA THR A 94 -21.83 12.73 20.80
C THR A 94 -21.39 11.46 20.08
N MET A 95 -20.08 11.32 19.90
CA MET A 95 -19.48 10.08 19.43
C MET A 95 -18.48 9.57 20.46
N THR A 96 -18.61 8.31 20.84
CA THR A 96 -17.76 7.68 21.85
C THR A 96 -17.31 6.29 21.41
N THR A 97 -16.14 5.88 21.83
CA THR A 97 -15.70 4.48 21.77
C THR A 97 -16.43 3.63 22.83
N THR A 98 -16.33 2.30 22.74
CA THR A 98 -16.99 1.38 23.68
C THR A 98 -16.54 1.51 25.13
N ASP A 99 -15.32 1.99 25.37
CA ASP A 99 -14.78 2.30 26.70
C ASP A 99 -15.21 3.68 27.24
N GLY A 100 -15.97 4.45 26.45
CA GLY A 100 -16.52 5.76 26.83
C GLY A 100 -15.65 6.96 26.45
N THR A 101 -14.53 6.75 25.77
CA THR A 101 -13.69 7.88 25.32
C THR A 101 -14.42 8.68 24.25
N LYS A 102 -14.54 10.00 24.44
CA LYS A 102 -15.19 10.92 23.49
C LYS A 102 -14.30 11.17 22.27
N VAL A 103 -14.91 11.18 21.10
CA VAL A 103 -14.27 11.62 19.85
C VAL A 103 -14.67 13.06 19.58
N ALA A 104 -13.68 13.92 19.39
CA ALA A 104 -13.91 15.31 19.00
C ALA A 104 -14.53 15.38 17.59
N GLY A 105 -15.45 16.31 17.40
CA GLY A 105 -16.04 16.58 16.10
C GLY A 105 -16.70 17.94 16.03
N GLU A 106 -16.81 18.45 14.82
CA GLU A 106 -17.28 19.78 14.49
C GLU A 106 -18.70 19.75 13.93
N LEU A 107 -19.55 20.61 14.49
CA LEU A 107 -20.87 20.91 13.96
C LEU A 107 -20.77 22.05 12.94
N SER A 108 -21.42 21.91 11.79
CA SER A 108 -21.45 22.98 10.78
C SER A 108 -22.12 24.24 11.32
N ALA A 109 -21.76 25.40 10.76
CA ALA A 109 -22.25 26.70 11.24
C ALA A 109 -23.79 26.84 11.15
N ASP A 110 -24.40 26.19 10.16
CA ASP A 110 -25.86 26.10 9.97
C ASP A 110 -26.52 24.99 10.82
N LYS A 111 -25.72 24.22 11.56
CA LYS A 111 -26.14 23.11 12.43
C LYS A 111 -26.89 21.98 11.72
N THR A 112 -26.65 21.80 10.43
CA THR A 112 -27.31 20.72 9.65
C THR A 112 -26.44 19.47 9.54
N SER A 113 -25.14 19.56 9.87
CA SER A 113 -24.21 18.44 9.76
C SER A 113 -23.15 18.44 10.87
N TRP A 114 -22.65 17.25 11.21
CA TRP A 114 -21.54 17.03 12.15
C TRP A 114 -20.61 15.95 11.59
N LYS A 115 -19.31 16.06 11.86
CA LYS A 115 -18.30 15.04 11.52
C LYS A 115 -17.15 15.03 12.55
N PRO A 116 -16.41 13.93 12.70
CA PRO A 116 -15.22 13.92 13.55
C PRO A 116 -14.10 14.81 12.97
N ASP A 117 -13.29 15.39 13.87
CA ASP A 117 -12.20 16.31 13.51
C ASP A 117 -10.91 15.58 13.15
N THR A 118 -10.79 14.34 13.61
CA THR A 118 -9.61 13.50 13.42
C THR A 118 -9.98 12.19 12.73
N GLN A 119 -9.00 11.59 12.10
CA GLN A 119 -9.10 10.22 11.61
C GLN A 119 -9.49 9.28 12.76
N LEU A 120 -10.37 8.30 12.46
CA LEU A 120 -10.79 7.28 13.40
C LEU A 120 -9.73 6.19 13.54
N GLU A 121 -9.77 5.50 14.67
CA GLU A 121 -8.91 4.34 14.93
C GLU A 121 -9.44 3.10 14.20
N ARG A 122 -8.53 2.21 13.81
CA ARG A 122 -8.87 0.90 13.20
C ARG A 122 -9.33 -0.09 14.27
N SER A 123 -10.17 -1.04 13.89
CA SER A 123 -10.72 -2.06 14.78
C SER A 123 -11.47 -1.51 16.00
N THR A 124 -12.11 -0.36 15.86
CA THR A 124 -12.75 0.34 16.98
C THR A 124 -14.24 0.47 16.72
N THR A 125 -15.04 0.09 17.72
CA THR A 125 -16.48 0.32 17.70
C THR A 125 -16.80 1.69 18.28
N TYR A 126 -17.50 2.50 17.48
CA TYR A 126 -17.99 3.82 17.84
C TYR A 126 -19.50 3.79 18.01
N LYS A 127 -19.98 4.55 18.98
CA LYS A 127 -21.39 4.82 19.23
C LYS A 127 -21.63 6.31 18.99
N VAL A 128 -22.63 6.62 18.21
CA VAL A 128 -23.08 7.98 17.90
C VAL A 128 -24.48 8.15 18.47
N ALA A 129 -24.68 9.21 19.23
CA ALA A 129 -25.99 9.68 19.67
C ALA A 129 -26.16 11.11 19.18
N ALA A 130 -27.29 11.39 18.52
CA ALA A 130 -27.58 12.68 17.93
C ALA A 130 -28.97 13.17 18.34
N GLU A 131 -29.06 14.46 18.58
CA GLU A 131 -30.30 15.16 18.89
C GLU A 131 -30.51 16.30 17.91
N ALA A 132 -31.75 16.48 17.46
CA ALA A 132 -32.14 17.61 16.62
C ALA A 132 -33.47 18.20 17.08
N LYS A 133 -33.69 19.46 16.71
CA LYS A 133 -34.98 20.15 16.89
C LYS A 133 -35.55 20.57 15.55
N ASP A 134 -36.85 20.38 15.36
CA ASP A 134 -37.58 20.95 14.23
C ASP A 134 -37.96 22.41 14.47
N THR A 135 -38.69 23.01 13.51
CA THR A 135 -39.14 24.40 13.58
C THR A 135 -40.15 24.67 14.69
N ASP A 136 -40.85 23.63 15.16
CA ASP A 136 -41.83 23.71 16.23
C ASP A 136 -41.18 23.48 17.61
N GLY A 137 -39.86 23.26 17.64
CA GLY A 137 -39.06 23.03 18.84
C GLY A 137 -39.15 21.61 19.40
N LEU A 138 -39.76 20.68 18.66
CA LEU A 138 -39.86 19.27 19.05
C LEU A 138 -38.54 18.55 18.79
N VAL A 139 -38.12 17.70 19.73
CA VAL A 139 -36.83 17.01 19.70
C VAL A 139 -36.96 15.64 19.01
N ALA A 140 -36.03 15.35 18.11
CA ALA A 140 -35.78 14.03 17.56
C ALA A 140 -34.44 13.49 18.11
N HIS A 141 -34.37 12.18 18.34
CA HIS A 141 -33.15 11.49 18.74
C HIS A 141 -32.86 10.36 17.76
N GLU A 142 -31.60 10.18 17.40
CA GLU A 142 -31.14 9.01 16.65
C GLU A 142 -29.83 8.49 17.23
N ASN A 143 -29.65 7.18 17.13
CA ASN A 143 -28.45 6.51 17.61
C ASN A 143 -27.96 5.50 16.57
N ALA A 144 -26.64 5.33 16.48
CA ALA A 144 -26.03 4.28 15.68
C ALA A 144 -24.72 3.81 16.31
N SER A 145 -24.41 2.54 16.10
CA SER A 145 -23.11 1.95 16.41
C SER A 145 -22.50 1.39 15.13
N PHE A 146 -21.18 1.57 14.95
CA PHE A 146 -20.46 0.96 13.82
C PHE A 146 -19.04 0.59 14.22
N THR A 147 -18.43 -0.34 13.50
CA THR A 147 -17.06 -0.80 13.72
C THR A 147 -16.18 -0.43 12.52
N THR A 148 -15.06 0.24 12.77
CA THR A 148 -14.10 0.57 11.72
C THR A 148 -13.34 -0.65 11.22
N VAL A 149 -12.83 -0.56 9.99
CA VAL A 149 -12.00 -1.60 9.38
C VAL A 149 -10.86 -2.07 10.28
N SER A 150 -10.60 -3.37 10.26
CA SER A 150 -9.48 -4.00 10.98
C SER A 150 -8.25 -4.17 10.10
N PRO A 151 -7.05 -4.40 10.67
CA PRO A 151 -5.89 -4.85 9.91
C PRO A 151 -6.11 -6.08 9.05
N ALA A 152 -7.01 -6.99 9.43
CA ALA A 152 -7.36 -8.16 8.61
C ALA A 152 -8.25 -7.80 7.41
N ASN A 153 -9.10 -6.78 7.53
CA ASN A 153 -10.07 -6.37 6.51
C ASN A 153 -9.69 -5.06 5.80
N SER A 154 -8.44 -4.63 5.89
CA SER A 154 -7.95 -3.47 5.16
C SER A 154 -6.58 -3.66 4.55
N PHE A 155 -6.24 -2.89 3.53
CA PHE A 155 -4.93 -2.90 2.89
C PHE A 155 -4.33 -1.50 2.81
N ILE A 156 -3.00 -1.44 2.69
CA ILE A 156 -2.23 -0.24 2.39
C ILE A 156 -1.23 -0.53 1.27
N GLY A 157 -0.91 0.50 0.49
CA GLY A 157 0.19 0.54 -0.45
C GLY A 157 1.38 1.31 0.13
N ASN A 158 2.54 0.64 0.22
CA ASN A 158 3.82 1.29 0.39
C ASN A 158 4.29 1.79 -0.98
N PHE A 159 4.65 3.06 -1.07
CA PHE A 159 4.98 3.69 -2.33
C PHE A 159 6.39 4.26 -2.34
N THR A 160 6.96 4.33 -3.53
CA THR A 160 8.18 5.08 -3.82
C THR A 160 7.96 5.81 -5.16
N PRO A 161 8.45 7.05 -5.34
CA PRO A 161 9.25 7.85 -4.40
C PRO A 161 8.48 8.37 -3.18
N GLU A 162 9.22 8.75 -2.14
CA GLU A 162 8.68 9.37 -0.92
C GLU A 162 8.38 10.86 -1.13
N ASP A 163 7.53 11.42 -0.26
CA ASP A 163 7.15 12.83 -0.30
C ASP A 163 8.36 13.76 -0.13
N GLY A 164 8.42 14.82 -0.92
CA GLY A 164 9.51 15.79 -0.92
C GLY A 164 10.84 15.30 -1.51
N SER A 165 10.94 14.04 -1.93
CA SER A 165 12.18 13.49 -2.50
C SER A 165 12.52 14.07 -3.88
N THR A 166 13.78 13.92 -4.28
CA THR A 166 14.24 14.18 -5.66
C THR A 166 14.87 12.92 -6.22
N VAL A 167 14.39 12.47 -7.39
CA VAL A 167 14.79 11.21 -8.03
C VAL A 167 15.20 11.44 -9.48
N GLY A 168 15.93 10.49 -10.05
CA GLY A 168 16.33 10.52 -11.46
C GLY A 168 15.16 10.23 -12.41
N VAL A 169 15.40 10.48 -13.71
CA VAL A 169 14.37 10.45 -14.76
C VAL A 169 13.77 9.07 -15.05
N GLY A 170 14.39 7.99 -14.57
CA GLY A 170 13.92 6.62 -14.74
C GLY A 170 13.02 6.13 -13.61
N MET A 171 12.82 6.89 -12.53
CA MET A 171 12.10 6.41 -11.35
C MET A 171 10.60 6.26 -11.60
N PRO A 172 10.01 5.05 -11.65
CA PRO A 172 8.57 4.92 -11.70
C PRO A 172 7.94 5.31 -10.36
N VAL A 173 6.65 5.64 -10.34
CA VAL A 173 5.87 5.60 -9.10
C VAL A 173 5.45 4.15 -8.88
N SER A 174 6.08 3.47 -7.94
CA SER A 174 5.78 2.07 -7.61
C SER A 174 4.99 1.99 -6.32
N ILE A 175 3.93 1.20 -6.31
CA ILE A 175 3.08 0.94 -5.14
C ILE A 175 3.04 -0.56 -4.90
N ASN A 176 3.50 -0.97 -3.72
CA ASN A 176 3.47 -2.34 -3.23
C ASN A 176 2.45 -2.46 -2.09
N PHE A 177 1.36 -3.18 -2.35
CA PHE A 177 0.30 -3.45 -1.40
C PHE A 177 0.68 -4.56 -0.42
N ASP A 178 0.38 -4.36 0.86
CA ASP A 178 0.57 -5.35 1.92
C ASP A 178 -0.35 -6.59 1.77
N LYS A 179 -1.34 -6.50 0.87
CA LYS A 179 -2.27 -7.58 0.52
C LYS A 179 -2.49 -7.68 -0.98
N ALA A 180 -2.80 -8.89 -1.42
CA ALA A 180 -3.13 -9.15 -2.81
C ALA A 180 -4.43 -8.44 -3.20
N ILE A 181 -4.38 -7.70 -4.31
CA ILE A 181 -5.51 -6.97 -4.89
C ILE A 181 -6.09 -7.82 -6.03
N SER A 182 -7.34 -8.26 -5.86
CA SER A 182 -8.10 -8.93 -6.92
C SER A 182 -8.91 -7.94 -7.74
N ASN A 183 -9.42 -6.87 -7.13
CA ASN A 183 -10.14 -5.79 -7.80
C ASN A 183 -9.20 -4.66 -8.26
N LYS A 184 -8.29 -5.02 -9.17
CA LYS A 184 -7.26 -4.10 -9.69
C LYS A 184 -7.84 -2.82 -10.30
N ALA A 185 -8.95 -2.92 -11.03
CA ALA A 185 -9.58 -1.79 -11.69
C ALA A 185 -10.10 -0.75 -10.67
N ALA A 186 -10.75 -1.19 -9.59
CA ALA A 186 -11.23 -0.26 -8.56
C ALA A 186 -10.06 0.43 -7.83
N VAL A 187 -9.03 -0.33 -7.47
CA VAL A 187 -7.84 0.21 -6.81
C VAL A 187 -7.09 1.19 -7.71
N GLN A 188 -6.85 0.83 -8.98
CA GLN A 188 -6.15 1.70 -9.92
C GLN A 188 -6.92 2.99 -10.21
N LYS A 189 -8.27 2.96 -10.29
CA LYS A 189 -9.09 4.19 -10.41
C LYS A 189 -8.96 5.12 -9.19
N GLY A 190 -8.68 4.57 -8.01
CA GLY A 190 -8.38 5.33 -6.80
C GLY A 190 -6.95 5.89 -6.75
N ILE A 191 -6.13 5.66 -7.77
CA ILE A 191 -4.75 6.15 -7.85
C ILE A 191 -4.62 7.10 -9.02
N THR A 192 -4.12 8.30 -8.77
CA THR A 192 -3.81 9.27 -9.83
C THR A 192 -2.34 9.64 -9.75
N VAL A 193 -1.62 9.48 -10.86
CA VAL A 193 -0.25 9.97 -11.00
C VAL A 193 -0.24 11.00 -12.13
N SER A 194 0.29 12.18 -11.84
CA SER A 194 0.35 13.29 -12.80
C SER A 194 1.72 13.94 -12.77
N SER A 195 2.13 14.53 -13.88
CA SER A 195 3.36 15.31 -13.98
C SER A 195 3.07 16.73 -14.48
N SER A 196 3.74 17.70 -13.86
CA SER A 196 3.78 19.09 -14.34
C SER A 196 4.30 19.26 -15.77
N SER A 197 5.00 18.26 -16.33
CA SER A 197 5.41 18.27 -17.75
C SER A 197 4.27 17.96 -18.72
N GLY A 198 3.11 17.50 -18.22
CA GLY A 198 1.97 17.09 -19.06
C GLY A 198 2.13 15.72 -19.73
N GLN A 199 3.19 14.96 -19.40
CA GLN A 199 3.35 13.59 -19.90
C GLN A 199 2.17 12.71 -19.45
N GLU A 200 1.63 11.91 -20.38
CA GLU A 200 0.68 10.86 -20.05
C GLU A 200 1.36 9.83 -19.15
N VAL A 201 0.69 9.42 -18.07
CA VAL A 201 1.21 8.44 -17.12
C VAL A 201 0.23 7.27 -17.02
N VAL A 202 0.73 6.05 -17.24
CA VAL A 202 -0.10 4.84 -17.21
C VAL A 202 0.41 3.87 -16.17
N GLY A 203 -0.52 3.23 -15.45
CA GLY A 203 -0.24 2.18 -14.49
C GLY A 203 -0.14 0.80 -15.14
N HIS A 204 0.80 -0.02 -14.69
CA HIS A 204 1.01 -1.40 -15.10
C HIS A 204 1.08 -2.31 -13.87
N TRP A 205 0.22 -3.33 -13.82
CA TRP A 205 0.26 -4.33 -12.76
C TRP A 205 1.21 -5.45 -13.08
N PHE A 206 2.26 -5.61 -12.27
CA PHE A 206 3.18 -6.74 -12.40
C PHE A 206 2.64 -8.02 -11.76
N ASN A 207 1.89 -7.88 -10.67
CA ASN A 207 1.26 -9.01 -9.96
C ASN A 207 0.05 -8.51 -9.17
N ALA A 208 -0.44 -9.26 -8.18
CA ALA A 208 -1.57 -8.85 -7.36
C ALA A 208 -1.21 -7.77 -6.32
N ASN A 209 0.06 -7.58 -6.02
CA ASN A 209 0.55 -6.70 -4.96
C ASN A 209 1.28 -5.47 -5.49
N ARG A 210 1.70 -5.44 -6.75
CA ARG A 210 2.52 -4.34 -7.28
C ARG A 210 1.92 -3.74 -8.54
N ILE A 211 1.77 -2.41 -8.50
CA ILE A 211 1.49 -1.57 -9.66
C ILE A 211 2.57 -0.47 -9.75
N ASP A 212 3.06 -0.24 -10.96
CA ASP A 212 4.00 0.83 -11.25
C ASP A 212 3.39 1.79 -12.27
N PHE A 213 3.70 3.09 -12.16
CA PHE A 213 3.26 4.13 -13.07
C PHE A 213 4.47 4.86 -13.66
N ARG A 214 4.45 5.04 -14.99
CA ARG A 214 5.44 5.82 -15.72
C ARG A 214 4.85 6.39 -17.02
N PRO A 215 5.51 7.40 -17.62
CA PRO A 215 5.24 7.79 -18.99
C PRO A 215 5.89 6.85 -20.02
N GLU A 216 5.58 7.08 -21.30
CA GLU A 216 6.17 6.35 -22.42
C GLU A 216 7.69 6.48 -22.44
N ASP A 217 8.17 7.72 -22.46
CA ASP A 217 9.58 8.08 -22.31
C ASP A 217 9.95 8.37 -20.86
N TYR A 218 11.25 8.49 -20.55
CA TYR A 218 11.70 8.94 -19.24
C TYR A 218 11.03 10.25 -18.81
N TRP A 219 10.90 10.44 -17.50
CA TRP A 219 10.35 11.68 -16.97
C TRP A 219 11.14 12.89 -17.46
N LYS A 220 10.43 13.96 -17.81
CA LYS A 220 11.06 15.24 -18.14
C LYS A 220 11.79 15.76 -16.91
N GLU A 221 13.07 16.08 -17.06
CA GLU A 221 13.88 16.66 -15.98
C GLU A 221 13.27 17.96 -15.44
N ASN A 222 13.52 18.24 -14.15
CA ASN A 222 13.00 19.40 -13.43
C ASN A 222 11.47 19.48 -13.34
N SER A 223 10.76 18.40 -13.65
CA SER A 223 9.32 18.30 -13.43
C SER A 223 9.01 17.87 -12.00
N THR A 224 7.81 18.23 -11.55
CA THR A 224 7.18 17.71 -10.35
C THR A 224 6.16 16.64 -10.72
N VAL A 225 6.21 15.51 -10.01
CA VAL A 225 5.23 14.41 -10.11
C VAL A 225 4.40 14.37 -8.82
N THR A 226 3.09 14.22 -8.97
CA THR A 226 2.14 14.11 -7.87
C THR A 226 1.44 12.76 -7.93
N LEU A 227 1.55 11.99 -6.85
CA LEU A 227 0.78 10.78 -6.56
C LEU A 227 -0.37 11.12 -5.62
N LYS A 228 -1.59 10.84 -6.03
CA LYS A 228 -2.78 10.89 -5.18
C LYS A 228 -3.32 9.49 -4.96
N LEU A 229 -3.42 9.09 -3.69
CA LEU A 229 -4.09 7.89 -3.24
C LEU A 229 -5.46 8.28 -2.67
N ALA A 230 -6.52 7.86 -3.32
CA ALA A 230 -7.90 7.94 -2.88
C ALA A 230 -8.44 6.52 -2.71
N LEU A 231 -7.80 5.77 -1.81
CA LEU A 231 -8.06 4.34 -1.59
C LEU A 231 -8.96 4.08 -0.39
N ASP A 232 -9.23 5.09 0.45
CA ASP A 232 -10.13 4.96 1.59
C ASP A 232 -11.52 4.46 1.15
N GLY A 233 -11.95 3.32 1.70
CA GLY A 233 -13.21 2.67 1.36
C GLY A 233 -13.23 1.96 0.01
N VAL A 234 -12.14 1.96 -0.76
CA VAL A 234 -12.04 1.21 -2.02
C VAL A 234 -11.83 -0.26 -1.73
N GLU A 235 -12.73 -1.12 -2.20
CA GLU A 235 -12.61 -2.57 -2.04
C GLU A 235 -11.59 -3.15 -3.02
N GLY A 236 -10.45 -3.60 -2.51
CA GLY A 236 -9.35 -4.17 -3.30
C GLY A 236 -9.40 -5.70 -3.41
N ALA A 237 -10.04 -6.35 -2.45
CA ALA A 237 -10.41 -7.76 -2.48
C ALA A 237 -11.69 -7.94 -1.65
N SER A 238 -12.37 -9.08 -1.78
CA SER A 238 -13.64 -9.34 -1.07
C SER A 238 -13.53 -9.05 0.43
N GLY A 239 -14.23 -8.01 0.91
CA GLY A 239 -14.24 -7.58 2.31
C GLY A 239 -12.94 -6.89 2.78
N VAL A 240 -12.03 -6.55 1.87
CA VAL A 240 -10.75 -5.89 2.19
C VAL A 240 -10.70 -4.52 1.53
N TYR A 241 -10.66 -3.48 2.37
CA TYR A 241 -10.80 -2.09 1.94
C TYR A 241 -9.52 -1.27 2.12
N GLY A 242 -9.24 -0.36 1.20
CA GLY A 242 -8.15 0.58 1.34
C GLY A 242 -8.47 1.60 2.44
N VAL A 243 -7.41 2.11 3.08
CA VAL A 243 -7.54 3.10 4.18
C VAL A 243 -6.69 4.36 3.96
N GLN A 244 -5.99 4.43 2.83
CA GLN A 244 -5.11 5.55 2.52
C GLN A 244 -5.84 6.62 1.72
N GLN A 245 -5.81 7.83 2.25
CA GLN A 245 -6.11 9.06 1.53
C GLN A 245 -4.91 9.99 1.65
N LYS A 246 -4.08 10.08 0.61
CA LYS A 246 -2.81 10.81 0.64
C LYS A 246 -2.54 11.53 -0.67
N THR A 247 -1.85 12.66 -0.59
CA THR A 247 -1.23 13.33 -1.73
C THR A 247 0.26 13.44 -1.43
N VAL A 248 1.08 13.01 -2.40
CA VAL A 248 2.53 12.91 -2.30
C VAL A 248 3.11 13.60 -3.51
N THR A 249 4.14 14.41 -3.31
CA THR A 249 4.79 15.14 -4.39
C THR A 249 6.30 14.96 -4.32
N PHE A 250 6.93 14.69 -5.45
CA PHE A 250 8.39 14.57 -5.56
C PHE A 250 8.88 15.25 -6.84
N LYS A 251 10.19 15.48 -6.90
CA LYS A 251 10.85 16.15 -8.03
C LYS A 251 11.64 15.17 -8.88
N ILE A 252 11.62 15.41 -10.18
CA ILE A 252 12.53 14.78 -11.14
C ILE A 252 13.76 15.67 -11.27
N GLY A 253 14.93 15.11 -11.01
CA GLY A 253 16.21 15.77 -11.14
C GLY A 253 16.67 15.88 -12.59
N ARG A 254 17.99 16.02 -12.76
CA ARG A 254 18.66 16.03 -14.07
C ARG A 254 18.46 14.73 -14.83
N ASN A 255 18.45 14.79 -16.15
CA ASN A 255 18.49 13.58 -16.98
C ASN A 255 19.91 12.99 -17.02
N GLN A 256 20.17 12.00 -16.16
CA GLN A 256 21.40 11.20 -16.17
C GLN A 256 21.15 9.75 -16.61
N VAL A 257 21.84 9.36 -17.68
CA VAL A 257 21.85 7.96 -18.17
C VAL A 257 23.29 7.49 -18.29
N SER A 258 23.57 6.32 -17.72
CA SER A 258 24.89 5.67 -17.75
C SER A 258 24.86 4.46 -18.67
N TYR A 259 25.64 4.48 -19.74
CA TYR A 259 25.70 3.40 -20.73
C TYR A 259 26.90 2.50 -20.44
N VAL A 260 26.63 1.28 -20.01
CA VAL A 260 27.62 0.21 -19.81
C VAL A 260 27.71 -0.62 -21.08
N ASP A 261 28.91 -0.72 -21.62
CA ASP A 261 29.25 -1.61 -22.72
C ASP A 261 30.25 -2.65 -22.21
N ALA A 262 29.81 -3.91 -22.11
CA ALA A 262 30.64 -4.99 -21.59
C ALA A 262 31.71 -5.48 -22.59
N LYS A 263 31.58 -5.15 -23.87
CA LYS A 263 32.60 -5.42 -24.90
C LYS A 263 33.77 -4.46 -24.75
N THR A 264 33.48 -3.15 -24.73
CA THR A 264 34.52 -2.12 -24.53
C THR A 264 34.95 -1.97 -23.08
N LYS A 265 34.15 -2.49 -22.13
CA LYS A 265 34.38 -2.44 -20.68
C LYS A 265 34.46 -1.01 -20.16
N GLN A 266 33.56 -0.18 -20.68
CA GLN A 266 33.47 1.24 -20.35
C GLN A 266 32.04 1.56 -19.96
N MET A 267 31.90 2.48 -19.00
CA MET A 267 30.64 3.12 -18.65
C MET A 267 30.71 4.59 -19.04
N LYS A 268 29.85 5.02 -19.96
CA LYS A 268 29.70 6.43 -20.35
C LYS A 268 28.54 7.05 -19.59
N ILE A 269 28.83 8.03 -18.74
CA ILE A 269 27.82 8.77 -17.99
C ILE A 269 27.46 10.01 -18.78
N THR A 270 26.16 10.19 -19.05
CA THR A 270 25.65 11.29 -19.88
C THR A 270 24.68 12.16 -19.11
N HIS A 271 24.72 13.47 -19.37
CA HIS A 271 23.66 14.42 -19.01
C HIS A 271 23.06 15.00 -20.28
N ASN A 272 21.74 14.86 -20.45
CA ASN A 272 21.05 15.33 -21.67
C ASN A 272 21.75 14.86 -22.96
N GLY A 273 22.17 13.59 -23.00
CA GLY A 273 22.88 12.98 -24.13
C GLY A 273 24.36 13.35 -24.28
N THR A 274 24.87 14.33 -23.52
CA THR A 274 26.28 14.72 -23.56
C THR A 274 27.09 13.91 -22.56
N THR A 275 28.17 13.27 -22.99
CA THR A 275 29.05 12.50 -22.10
C THR A 275 29.81 13.43 -21.16
N ILE A 276 29.62 13.26 -19.85
CA ILE A 276 30.31 14.03 -18.81
C ILE A 276 31.49 13.26 -18.21
N LYS A 277 31.46 11.92 -18.29
CA LYS A 277 32.55 11.06 -17.83
C LYS A 277 32.51 9.70 -18.49
N THR A 278 33.68 9.10 -18.66
CA THR A 278 33.82 7.67 -19.00
C THR A 278 34.60 6.99 -17.88
N ILE A 279 34.09 5.87 -17.39
CA ILE A 279 34.69 5.10 -16.30
C ILE A 279 35.00 3.68 -16.80
N PRO A 280 36.24 3.19 -16.64
CA PRO A 280 36.57 1.77 -16.84
C PRO A 280 35.84 0.88 -15.87
N ILE A 281 35.25 -0.20 -16.37
CA ILE A 281 34.45 -1.15 -15.56
C ILE A 281 34.96 -2.59 -15.70
N SER A 282 34.51 -3.46 -14.81
CA SER A 282 34.53 -4.92 -15.00
C SER A 282 33.09 -5.42 -14.80
N ALA A 283 32.49 -5.98 -15.86
CA ALA A 283 31.14 -6.55 -15.81
C ALA A 283 31.18 -8.05 -15.42
N GLY A 284 30.05 -8.73 -15.58
CA GLY A 284 29.89 -10.17 -15.36
C GLY A 284 30.82 -11.02 -16.24
N SER A 285 31.39 -12.08 -15.66
CA SER A 285 32.22 -13.05 -16.40
C SER A 285 31.41 -13.78 -17.50
N PRO A 286 32.05 -14.51 -18.42
CA PRO A 286 31.34 -15.32 -19.42
C PRO A 286 30.35 -16.33 -18.81
N GLU A 287 30.65 -16.84 -17.62
CA GLU A 287 29.83 -17.80 -16.86
C GLU A 287 28.70 -17.09 -16.10
N ASN A 288 28.94 -15.86 -15.65
CA ASN A 288 28.03 -15.07 -14.82
C ASN A 288 27.79 -13.69 -15.43
N LYS A 289 27.20 -13.67 -16.63
CA LYS A 289 27.03 -12.45 -17.41
C LYS A 289 26.12 -11.45 -16.69
N THR A 290 26.38 -10.16 -16.90
CA THR A 290 25.47 -9.10 -16.47
C THR A 290 24.25 -9.08 -17.40
N TYR A 291 23.04 -8.90 -16.85
CA TYR A 291 21.84 -8.73 -17.67
C TYR A 291 21.99 -7.55 -18.65
N GLU A 292 21.35 -7.68 -19.82
CA GLU A 292 21.20 -6.56 -20.75
C GLU A 292 19.99 -5.70 -20.39
N GLY A 293 19.89 -4.51 -20.98
CA GLY A 293 18.71 -3.67 -20.93
C GLY A 293 18.81 -2.46 -20.01
N VAL A 294 17.66 -1.87 -19.74
CA VAL A 294 17.50 -0.63 -18.96
C VAL A 294 17.27 -0.97 -17.50
N MET A 295 18.11 -0.46 -16.61
CA MET A 295 17.99 -0.67 -15.17
C MET A 295 17.92 0.66 -14.42
N VAL A 296 17.01 0.74 -13.46
CA VAL A 296 16.81 1.93 -12.63
C VAL A 296 17.49 1.74 -11.29
N MET A 297 18.25 2.74 -10.86
CA MET A 297 18.91 2.74 -9.54
C MET A 297 17.85 2.80 -8.44
N SER A 298 17.61 1.70 -7.73
CA SER A 298 16.55 1.63 -6.71
C SER A 298 17.02 2.04 -5.32
N GLU A 299 18.28 1.75 -4.99
CA GLU A 299 18.86 2.00 -3.66
C GLU A 299 20.33 2.36 -3.78
N LYS A 300 20.84 3.07 -2.77
CA LYS A 300 22.25 3.45 -2.66
C LYS A 300 22.76 3.18 -1.25
N PHE A 301 23.90 2.50 -1.17
CA PHE A 301 24.60 2.19 0.07
C PHE A 301 26.03 2.69 -0.02
N LYS A 302 26.46 3.52 0.94
CA LYS A 302 27.88 3.90 1.03
C LYS A 302 28.75 2.65 1.20
N GLU A 303 28.28 1.69 1.99
CA GLU A 303 28.89 0.39 2.15
C GLU A 303 27.79 -0.63 2.47
N THR A 304 27.91 -1.85 1.95
CA THR A 304 26.95 -2.93 2.24
C THR A 304 27.60 -4.31 2.14
N ARG A 305 27.00 -5.31 2.79
CA ARG A 305 27.40 -6.71 2.65
C ARG A 305 26.73 -7.31 1.42
N MET A 306 27.52 -7.89 0.52
CA MET A 306 27.02 -8.68 -0.61
C MET A 306 27.38 -10.15 -0.41
N ASN A 307 26.33 -10.99 -0.34
CA ASN A 307 26.45 -12.43 -0.11
C ASN A 307 25.79 -13.19 -1.28
N GLY A 308 26.56 -14.00 -2.00
CA GLY A 308 26.10 -14.77 -3.16
C GLY A 308 24.97 -15.73 -2.84
N ALA A 309 24.96 -16.31 -1.62
CA ALA A 309 23.91 -17.23 -1.21
C ALA A 309 22.51 -16.58 -1.18
N THR A 310 22.42 -15.26 -0.96
CA THR A 310 21.11 -14.57 -0.93
C THR A 310 20.49 -14.40 -2.32
N VAL A 311 21.26 -14.67 -3.37
CA VAL A 311 20.86 -14.49 -4.77
C VAL A 311 21.11 -15.74 -5.62
N GLY A 312 21.42 -16.88 -4.98
CA GLY A 312 21.53 -18.18 -5.63
C GLY A 312 22.92 -18.56 -6.16
N PHE A 313 23.96 -17.80 -5.85
CA PHE A 313 25.35 -18.19 -6.12
C PHE A 313 25.91 -18.95 -4.93
N THR A 314 25.74 -20.27 -4.94
CA THR A 314 26.20 -21.17 -3.87
C THR A 314 27.12 -22.25 -4.40
N ASP A 315 28.14 -22.59 -3.62
CA ASP A 315 28.94 -23.79 -3.82
C ASP A 315 28.17 -25.08 -3.48
N ASP A 316 28.82 -26.23 -3.68
CA ASP A 316 28.25 -27.56 -3.43
C ASP A 316 27.84 -27.78 -1.96
N ASP A 317 28.40 -27.01 -1.02
CA ASP A 317 28.07 -27.04 0.41
C ASP A 317 26.95 -26.04 0.78
N GLY A 318 26.40 -25.31 -0.20
CA GLY A 318 25.36 -24.30 -0.01
C GLY A 318 25.86 -22.97 0.55
N LYS A 319 27.18 -22.74 0.62
CA LYS A 319 27.77 -21.44 1.01
C LYS A 319 27.84 -20.53 -0.19
N GLY A 320 27.76 -19.22 0.03
CA GLY A 320 27.85 -18.24 -1.04
C GLY A 320 29.22 -18.28 -1.73
N GLU A 321 29.24 -18.28 -3.06
CA GLU A 321 30.49 -18.18 -3.86
C GLU A 321 31.28 -16.88 -3.54
N TYR A 322 30.58 -15.88 -3.01
CA TYR A 322 31.17 -14.69 -2.42
C TYR A 322 30.40 -14.26 -1.17
N ASP A 323 31.12 -13.68 -0.21
CA ASP A 323 30.55 -13.03 0.98
C ASP A 323 31.46 -11.87 1.41
N ILE A 324 31.22 -10.70 0.82
CA ILE A 324 32.03 -9.50 1.03
C ILE A 324 31.26 -8.57 1.96
N LYS A 325 31.78 -8.35 3.16
CA LYS A 325 31.08 -7.64 4.25
C LYS A 325 30.97 -6.14 4.04
N ASP A 326 31.84 -5.56 3.23
CA ASP A 326 32.13 -4.14 3.15
C ASP A 326 32.27 -3.66 1.70
N VAL A 327 31.33 -4.03 0.81
CA VAL A 327 31.33 -3.56 -0.57
C VAL A 327 31.05 -2.07 -0.62
N PRO A 328 31.99 -1.22 -1.09
CA PRO A 328 31.84 0.22 -1.08
C PRO A 328 30.95 0.71 -2.23
N HIS A 329 30.30 1.85 -2.02
CA HIS A 329 29.65 2.65 -3.06
C HIS A 329 28.67 1.86 -3.93
N ALA A 330 27.83 1.03 -3.29
CA ALA A 330 26.94 0.11 -3.95
C ALA A 330 25.61 0.76 -4.33
N ILE A 331 25.19 0.56 -5.58
CA ILE A 331 23.91 1.03 -6.13
C ILE A 331 23.15 -0.16 -6.69
N ARG A 332 21.96 -0.44 -6.16
CA ARG A 332 21.13 -1.58 -6.57
C ARG A 332 20.43 -1.27 -7.90
N LEU A 333 20.47 -2.24 -8.82
CA LEU A 333 19.80 -2.17 -10.14
C LEU A 333 18.68 -3.21 -10.30
N THR A 334 18.77 -4.33 -9.60
CA THR A 334 17.78 -5.42 -9.68
C THR A 334 17.53 -6.04 -8.30
N ASN A 335 16.36 -6.61 -8.10
CA ASN A 335 16.05 -7.39 -6.88
C ASN A 335 16.86 -8.70 -6.83
N SER A 336 17.19 -9.28 -7.98
CA SER A 336 18.02 -10.48 -8.09
C SER A 336 19.53 -10.24 -7.89
N GLY A 337 19.95 -9.05 -7.43
CA GLY A 337 21.33 -8.85 -6.96
C GLY A 337 22.34 -8.21 -7.91
N THR A 338 21.96 -7.66 -9.06
CA THR A 338 22.84 -6.80 -9.87
C THR A 338 23.02 -5.42 -9.23
N PHE A 339 24.27 -5.00 -9.08
CA PHE A 339 24.67 -3.69 -8.58
C PHE A 339 25.70 -3.04 -9.51
N VAL A 340 25.77 -1.70 -9.48
CA VAL A 340 27.04 -1.00 -9.73
C VAL A 340 27.70 -0.76 -8.38
N HIS A 341 28.97 -1.11 -8.22
CA HIS A 341 29.63 -0.93 -6.93
C HIS A 341 31.14 -0.71 -7.07
N GLY A 342 31.74 -0.16 -6.01
CA GLY A 342 33.18 -0.11 -5.88
C GLY A 342 33.77 -1.49 -5.59
N ASN A 343 34.91 -1.79 -6.19
CA ASN A 343 35.64 -3.04 -6.06
C ASN A 343 37.09 -2.72 -5.69
N TYR A 344 37.45 -3.04 -4.44
CA TYR A 344 38.78 -2.82 -3.89
C TYR A 344 39.68 -4.06 -3.94
N TRP A 345 39.09 -5.24 -4.19
CA TRP A 345 39.78 -6.53 -4.17
C TRP A 345 40.34 -6.92 -5.54
N GLY A 346 39.72 -6.45 -6.62
CA GLY A 346 40.19 -6.65 -7.98
C GLY A 346 41.44 -5.84 -8.26
N ALA A 347 42.42 -6.45 -8.96
CA ALA A 347 43.59 -5.72 -9.44
C ALA A 347 43.16 -4.56 -10.34
N LYS A 348 43.79 -3.38 -10.21
CA LYS A 348 43.41 -2.19 -10.99
C LYS A 348 43.43 -2.42 -12.52
N SER A 349 44.23 -3.36 -13.00
CA SER A 349 44.32 -3.74 -14.40
C SER A 349 43.06 -4.41 -14.96
N VAL A 350 42.16 -4.95 -14.12
CA VAL A 350 40.94 -5.61 -14.61
C VAL A 350 39.95 -4.60 -15.21
N PHE A 351 39.84 -3.41 -14.62
CA PHE A 351 38.88 -2.40 -15.04
C PHE A 351 39.25 -1.85 -16.43
N GLY A 352 38.33 -1.95 -17.39
CA GLY A 352 38.56 -1.64 -18.79
C GLY A 352 39.14 -2.77 -19.63
N ASN A 353 39.50 -3.91 -19.02
CA ASN A 353 40.22 -4.99 -19.73
C ASN A 353 39.53 -6.36 -19.62
N VAL A 354 39.01 -6.73 -18.45
CA VAL A 354 38.46 -8.07 -18.18
C VAL A 354 37.15 -7.97 -17.40
N ASN A 355 36.15 -8.77 -17.77
CA ASN A 355 34.90 -8.92 -17.02
C ASN A 355 35.03 -10.12 -16.08
N THR A 356 34.82 -9.91 -14.79
CA THR A 356 35.19 -10.87 -13.74
C THR A 356 34.13 -11.08 -12.67
N SER A 357 33.00 -10.35 -12.71
CA SER A 357 32.03 -10.36 -11.61
C SER A 357 30.98 -11.47 -11.75
N HIS A 358 30.15 -11.65 -10.72
CA HIS A 358 28.96 -12.51 -10.74
C HIS A 358 27.71 -11.75 -11.23
N GLY A 359 27.88 -10.91 -12.26
CA GLY A 359 26.82 -10.12 -12.86
C GLY A 359 26.78 -8.64 -12.46
N CYS A 360 27.50 -8.21 -11.42
CA CYS A 360 27.63 -6.79 -11.07
C CYS A 360 28.50 -5.99 -12.06
N VAL A 361 28.35 -4.67 -12.06
CA VAL A 361 29.27 -3.73 -12.73
C VAL A 361 30.23 -3.16 -11.69
N GLY A 362 31.46 -3.66 -11.68
CA GLY A 362 32.51 -3.24 -10.75
C GLY A 362 33.26 -2.00 -11.24
N LEU A 363 33.49 -1.06 -10.32
CA LEU A 363 34.28 0.16 -10.50
C LEU A 363 35.52 0.09 -9.61
N SER A 364 36.66 0.64 -10.06
CA SER A 364 37.85 0.68 -9.21
C SER A 364 37.58 1.51 -7.94
N ASP A 365 37.90 0.93 -6.79
CA ASP A 365 37.70 1.57 -5.49
C ASP A 365 38.76 1.16 -4.45
N THR A 366 38.62 1.67 -3.23
CA THR A 366 39.43 1.29 -2.06
C THR A 366 38.54 0.76 -0.94
N LYS A 367 39.15 -0.02 -0.04
CA LYS A 367 38.46 -0.61 1.09
C LYS A 367 37.96 0.48 2.06
N GLY A 368 36.73 0.35 2.54
CA GLY A 368 36.14 1.25 3.55
C GLY A 368 35.40 2.48 3.02
N ALA A 369 35.18 2.60 1.70
CA ALA A 369 34.33 3.62 1.07
C ALA A 369 34.64 5.09 1.42
N ASN A 370 35.88 5.41 1.81
CA ASN A 370 36.27 6.76 2.27
C ASN A 370 37.16 7.53 1.29
N ASP A 371 37.79 6.86 0.33
CA ASP A 371 38.64 7.52 -0.66
C ASP A 371 37.77 8.25 -1.71
N THR A 372 37.86 9.57 -1.70
CA THR A 372 37.11 10.43 -2.62
C THR A 372 37.68 10.47 -4.05
N GLY A 373 38.89 9.94 -4.25
CA GLY A 373 39.59 9.90 -5.54
C GLY A 373 39.21 8.73 -6.44
N THR A 374 38.35 7.81 -5.97
CA THR A 374 38.05 6.57 -6.71
C THR A 374 36.93 6.74 -7.73
N ALA A 375 36.91 5.84 -8.72
CA ALA A 375 35.83 5.79 -9.70
C ALA A 375 34.49 5.42 -9.04
N GLY A 376 34.51 4.48 -8.09
CA GLY A 376 33.34 4.10 -7.30
C GLY A 376 32.76 5.27 -6.50
N TYR A 377 33.60 6.01 -5.76
CA TYR A 377 33.17 7.20 -5.02
C TYR A 377 32.56 8.26 -5.94
N TRP A 378 33.24 8.55 -7.06
CA TRP A 378 32.74 9.56 -7.99
C TRP A 378 31.37 9.18 -8.53
N PHE A 379 31.19 7.93 -9.00
CA PHE A 379 29.92 7.48 -9.55
C PHE A 379 28.80 7.52 -8.51
N TYR A 380 29.09 7.04 -7.30
CA TYR A 380 28.14 7.05 -6.20
C TYR A 380 27.70 8.45 -5.81
N THR A 381 28.63 9.38 -5.63
CA THR A 381 28.31 10.75 -5.22
C THR A 381 27.60 11.54 -6.33
N ASN A 382 27.86 11.22 -7.61
CA ASN A 382 27.25 11.88 -8.77
C ASN A 382 26.04 11.12 -9.35
N SER A 383 25.44 10.21 -8.59
CA SER A 383 24.21 9.51 -8.99
C SER A 383 23.14 9.65 -7.92
N ILE A 384 21.87 9.62 -8.32
CA ILE A 384 20.72 9.61 -7.40
C ILE A 384 19.84 8.39 -7.67
N VAL A 385 19.03 7.98 -6.69
CA VAL A 385 17.99 6.97 -6.91
C VAL A 385 17.08 7.44 -8.04
N GLY A 386 16.75 6.54 -8.96
CA GLY A 386 16.00 6.86 -10.18
C GLY A 386 16.85 7.18 -11.42
N ASP A 387 18.16 7.41 -11.27
CA ASP A 387 19.04 7.50 -12.44
C ASP A 387 19.08 6.16 -13.18
N VAL A 388 19.39 6.19 -14.48
CA VAL A 388 19.29 5.01 -15.36
C VAL A 388 20.67 4.46 -15.70
N VAL A 389 20.79 3.14 -15.69
CA VAL A 389 21.93 2.39 -16.25
C VAL A 389 21.43 1.53 -17.41
N VAL A 390 21.96 1.74 -18.60
CA VAL A 390 21.66 0.89 -19.77
C VAL A 390 22.86 -0.02 -20.00
N VAL A 391 22.64 -1.33 -19.97
CA VAL A 391 23.68 -2.34 -20.13
C VAL A 391 23.53 -3.04 -21.49
N SER A 392 24.64 -3.21 -22.20
CA SER A 392 24.67 -3.80 -23.53
C SER A 392 25.92 -4.64 -23.77
N ASN A 393 25.87 -5.45 -24.83
CA ASN A 393 27.00 -6.27 -25.31
C ASN A 393 27.52 -7.26 -24.27
N THR A 394 26.64 -7.81 -23.43
CA THR A 394 27.02 -8.82 -22.43
C THR A 394 26.85 -10.23 -22.99
N GLY A 395 25.94 -10.41 -23.95
CA GLY A 395 25.55 -11.71 -24.48
C GLY A 395 24.67 -12.51 -23.51
N ASP A 396 24.02 -11.83 -22.57
CA ASP A 396 22.96 -12.37 -21.71
C ASP A 396 21.58 -11.92 -22.20
N LYS A 397 20.53 -12.38 -21.52
CA LYS A 397 19.16 -11.90 -21.72
C LYS A 397 18.95 -10.48 -21.18
N THR A 398 17.96 -9.80 -21.73
CA THR A 398 17.43 -8.56 -21.16
C THR A 398 16.83 -8.82 -19.78
N VAL A 399 17.08 -7.93 -18.84
CA VAL A 399 16.52 -7.98 -17.49
C VAL A 399 14.98 -8.00 -17.55
N ALA A 400 14.38 -8.85 -16.72
CA ALA A 400 12.93 -8.91 -16.61
C ALA A 400 12.36 -7.57 -16.11
N PRO A 401 11.25 -7.06 -16.68
CA PRO A 401 10.69 -5.76 -16.31
C PRO A 401 10.31 -5.61 -14.83
N ASP A 402 9.90 -6.71 -14.18
CA ASP A 402 9.50 -6.78 -12.78
C ASP A 402 10.67 -7.00 -11.82
N ASN A 403 11.87 -7.31 -12.31
CA ASN A 403 13.06 -7.50 -11.49
C ASN A 403 13.66 -6.15 -11.10
N GLY A 404 13.27 -5.63 -9.94
CA GLY A 404 13.57 -4.25 -9.56
C GLY A 404 12.57 -3.27 -10.20
N LEU A 405 13.01 -2.07 -10.53
CA LEU A 405 12.17 -1.00 -11.11
C LEU A 405 12.33 -0.89 -12.63
N ASN A 406 12.47 -2.03 -13.31
CA ASN A 406 13.02 -2.12 -14.67
C ASN A 406 11.94 -2.19 -15.77
N GLY A 407 10.78 -1.58 -15.51
CA GLY A 407 9.62 -1.54 -16.41
C GLY A 407 9.87 -0.91 -17.79
N TRP A 408 10.99 -0.21 -17.96
CA TRP A 408 11.44 0.39 -19.21
C TRP A 408 11.88 -0.62 -20.28
N ASN A 409 12.02 -1.90 -19.92
CA ASN A 409 12.27 -2.98 -20.89
C ASN A 409 10.99 -3.50 -21.56
N LEU A 410 9.82 -2.99 -21.17
CA LEU A 410 8.57 -3.16 -21.92
C LEU A 410 8.40 -2.00 -22.90
N ASN A 411 8.03 -2.33 -24.15
CA ASN A 411 7.53 -1.31 -25.06
C ASN A 411 6.22 -0.70 -24.51
N TRP A 412 5.85 0.47 -25.01
CA TRP A 412 4.71 1.21 -24.46
C TRP A 412 3.36 0.50 -24.64
N ALA A 413 3.18 -0.27 -25.72
CA ALA A 413 1.95 -1.02 -25.94
C ALA A 413 1.77 -2.12 -24.89
N ASP A 414 2.83 -2.89 -24.61
CA ASP A 414 2.83 -3.95 -23.59
C ASP A 414 2.71 -3.36 -22.17
N TRP A 415 3.30 -2.18 -21.93
CA TRP A 415 3.10 -1.46 -20.67
C TRP A 415 1.62 -1.14 -20.45
N LYS A 416 0.97 -0.50 -21.43
CA LYS A 416 -0.46 -0.15 -21.34
C LYS A 416 -1.37 -1.37 -21.24
N ALA A 417 -1.01 -2.48 -21.88
CA ALA A 417 -1.77 -3.73 -21.80
C ALA A 417 -1.84 -4.31 -20.37
N GLY A 418 -0.92 -3.95 -19.47
CA GLY A 418 -0.96 -4.33 -18.05
C GLY A 418 -1.78 -3.39 -17.16
N SER A 419 -2.41 -2.35 -17.71
CA SER A 419 -3.37 -1.50 -17.01
C SER A 419 -4.68 -2.27 -16.75
N ALA A 420 -5.31 -2.00 -15.60
CA ALA A 420 -6.65 -2.51 -15.28
C ALA A 420 -7.77 -1.48 -15.55
N VAL A 421 -7.43 -0.30 -16.09
CA VAL A 421 -8.37 0.79 -16.42
C VAL A 421 -8.23 1.24 -17.85
#